data_AF-A0A7X7KPL9-F1
#
_entry.id   AF-A0A7X7KPL9-F1
#
_cell.length_a   1.000
_cell.length_b   1.000
_cell.length_c   1.000
_cell.angle_alpha   90.00
_cell.angle_beta   90.00
_cell.angle_gamma   90.00
#
_symmetry.space_group_name_H-M   'P 1'
#
loop_
_entity.id
_entity.type
_entity.pdbx_description
1 polymer ?
#
loop_
_entity_poly.entity_id
_entity_poly.type
_entity_poly.pdbx_seq_one_letter_code
_entity_poly.pdbx_strand_id
1 'polypeptide(L)'
;MVIGIRGLVRGGVALAWFAALGVWGQEAPAAGALVSGLPESLSREVDAAMGRGAAYLLERQRENGSWQDMPAITGLACMGLRPCRLPQGDERRLAAIERGRQYVLAHVQDDGAICTPDRAYVNYSTAVCLSALAVLGHPDDVAVMRRSRRYLLGQQLAEDHPTQPTGPDDPHYGG
;
A
#
# COMPACT_ATOMS: atom_id res chain seq x y z
N MET A 1 42.03 -20.60 -62.23
CA MET A 1 42.52 -21.98 -62.40
C MET A 1 43.28 -22.31 -61.12
N VAL A 2 42.71 -22.98 -60.13
CA VAL A 2 42.40 -24.42 -60.08
C VAL A 2 41.21 -24.65 -59.14
N ILE A 3 40.35 -25.57 -59.56
CA ILE A 3 39.25 -26.20 -58.82
C ILE A 3 39.85 -27.28 -57.91
N GLY A 4 39.38 -27.41 -56.67
CA GLY A 4 39.77 -28.52 -55.79
C GLY A 4 38.76 -28.71 -54.66
N ILE A 5 37.91 -29.72 -54.81
CA ILE A 5 36.73 -30.04 -54.00
C ILE A 5 37.06 -31.13 -52.96
N ARG A 6 36.32 -31.09 -51.83
CA ARG A 6 35.96 -32.18 -50.89
C ARG A 6 36.94 -32.57 -49.79
N GLY A 7 36.44 -32.40 -48.56
CA GLY A 7 36.89 -33.05 -47.33
C GLY A 7 35.87 -32.82 -46.21
N LEU A 8 34.72 -33.50 -46.33
CA LEU A 8 33.75 -33.81 -45.27
C LEU A 8 34.53 -34.39 -44.06
N VAL A 9 34.29 -33.99 -42.80
CA VAL A 9 33.42 -34.73 -41.85
C VAL A 9 33.28 -33.95 -40.53
N ARG A 10 32.02 -33.61 -40.23
CA ARG A 10 31.27 -33.70 -38.96
C ARG A 10 31.81 -33.10 -37.65
N GLY A 11 31.00 -32.17 -37.15
CA GLY A 11 30.78 -31.90 -35.72
C GLY A 11 30.62 -30.40 -35.51
N GLY A 12 29.48 -29.83 -35.12
CA GLY A 12 28.18 -30.36 -34.78
C GLY A 12 27.38 -29.15 -34.28
N VAL A 13 26.20 -28.96 -34.87
CA VAL A 13 25.03 -28.23 -34.34
C VAL A 13 25.22 -26.74 -34.01
N ALA A 14 24.79 -25.92 -34.97
CA ALA A 14 24.24 -24.60 -34.71
C ALA A 14 23.03 -24.73 -33.77
N LEU A 15 23.13 -24.15 -32.56
CA LEU A 15 22.00 -24.00 -31.65
C LEU A 15 21.29 -22.69 -31.96
N ALA A 16 20.39 -22.73 -32.93
CA ALA A 16 19.21 -21.89 -32.91
C ALA A 16 18.17 -22.59 -32.02
N TRP A 17 17.89 -22.03 -30.84
CA TRP A 17 16.67 -22.31 -30.09
C TRP A 17 16.07 -20.99 -29.61
N PHE A 18 15.29 -20.39 -30.52
CA PHE A 18 14.13 -19.62 -30.11
C PHE A 18 13.05 -20.62 -29.70
N ALA A 19 12.78 -20.78 -28.40
CA ALA A 19 11.48 -21.18 -27.87
C ALA A 19 11.47 -21.19 -26.32
N ALA A 20 10.43 -20.55 -25.77
CA ALA A 20 9.92 -20.62 -24.39
C ALA A 20 10.83 -19.99 -23.31
N LEU A 21 10.41 -18.93 -22.60
CA LEU A 21 9.12 -18.73 -21.96
C LEU A 21 8.69 -17.25 -22.07
N GLY A 22 7.74 -16.99 -22.96
CA GLY A 22 7.00 -15.74 -23.02
C GLY A 22 5.98 -15.64 -21.89
N VAL A 23 6.42 -15.21 -20.70
CA VAL A 23 5.53 -14.66 -19.65
C VAL A 23 6.28 -13.56 -18.87
N TRP A 24 6.82 -12.56 -19.57
CA TRP A 24 7.23 -11.29 -18.98
C TRP A 24 6.52 -10.18 -19.74
N GLY A 25 5.27 -9.96 -19.34
CA GLY A 25 4.32 -9.14 -20.08
C GLY A 25 2.88 -9.63 -19.93
N GLN A 26 2.52 -10.22 -18.79
CA GLN A 26 1.14 -10.11 -18.34
C GLN A 26 1.06 -8.72 -17.71
N GLU A 27 0.54 -7.75 -18.46
CA GLU A 27 -0.15 -6.62 -17.83
C GLU A 27 -1.06 -7.25 -16.78
N ALA A 28 -0.86 -6.89 -15.51
CA ALA A 28 -1.85 -7.22 -14.49
C ALA A 28 -3.20 -6.84 -15.08
N PRO A 29 -4.20 -7.73 -15.13
CA PRO A 29 -5.50 -7.40 -15.71
C PRO A 29 -5.90 -6.08 -15.09
N ALA A 30 -6.11 -5.06 -15.93
CA ALA A 30 -6.54 -3.76 -15.47
C ALA A 30 -7.69 -4.01 -14.50
N ALA A 31 -7.53 -3.59 -13.24
CA ALA A 31 -8.49 -3.86 -12.17
C ALA A 31 -9.92 -3.37 -12.51
N GLY A 32 -10.09 -2.64 -13.61
CA GLY A 32 -11.38 -2.23 -14.18
C GLY A 32 -12.15 -3.30 -14.97
N ALA A 33 -11.63 -4.50 -15.23
CA ALA A 33 -12.34 -5.49 -16.04
C ALA A 33 -13.44 -6.29 -15.29
N LEU A 34 -13.52 -6.22 -13.95
CA LEU A 34 -14.43 -7.09 -13.18
C LEU A 34 -15.78 -6.48 -12.82
N VAL A 35 -16.05 -5.21 -13.15
CA VAL A 35 -17.36 -4.60 -12.87
C VAL A 35 -17.85 -3.79 -14.06
N SER A 36 -18.25 -4.49 -15.13
CA SER A 36 -19.08 -3.88 -16.16
C SER A 36 -20.48 -3.63 -15.58
N GLY A 37 -20.78 -2.37 -15.27
CA GLY A 37 -22.13 -1.82 -15.08
C GLY A 37 -22.95 -2.43 -13.95
N LEU A 38 -22.68 -2.03 -12.69
CA LEU A 38 -23.63 -2.28 -11.59
C LEU A 38 -25.01 -1.70 -11.97
N PRO A 39 -26.12 -2.37 -11.61
CA PRO A 39 -27.44 -1.77 -11.75
C PRO A 39 -27.47 -0.39 -11.10
N GLU A 40 -28.14 0.57 -11.74
CA GLU A 40 -28.21 1.95 -11.25
C GLU A 40 -28.77 2.04 -9.82
N SER A 41 -29.76 1.21 -9.48
CA SER A 41 -30.31 1.14 -8.12
C SER A 41 -29.25 0.72 -7.10
N LEU A 42 -28.47 -0.32 -7.41
CA LEU A 42 -27.41 -0.80 -6.54
C LEU A 42 -26.28 0.24 -6.39
N SER A 43 -25.93 0.94 -7.47
CA SER A 43 -24.95 2.04 -7.43
C SER A 43 -25.41 3.15 -6.48
N ARG A 44 -26.69 3.55 -6.56
CA ARG A 44 -27.28 4.54 -5.65
C ARG A 44 -27.33 4.06 -4.20
N GLU A 45 -27.61 2.78 -3.97
CA GLU A 45 -27.61 2.19 -2.62
C GLU A 45 -26.21 2.21 -2.01
N VAL A 46 -25.18 1.89 -2.80
CA VAL A 46 -23.77 2.00 -2.40
C VAL A 46 -23.41 3.44 -2.05
N ASP A 47 -23.72 4.40 -2.93
CA ASP A 47 -23.45 5.81 -2.69
C ASP A 47 -24.16 6.32 -1.42
N ALA A 48 -25.42 5.92 -1.21
CA ALA A 48 -26.16 6.28 0.00
C ALA A 48 -25.54 5.67 1.26
N ALA A 49 -25.07 4.42 1.21
CA ALA A 49 -24.40 3.77 2.34
C ALA A 49 -23.05 4.43 2.67
N MET A 50 -22.23 4.69 1.65
CA MET A 50 -20.98 5.42 1.79
C MET A 50 -21.21 6.84 2.33
N GLY A 51 -22.26 7.52 1.84
CA GLY A 51 -22.67 8.84 2.32
C GLY A 51 -22.98 8.87 3.82
N ARG A 52 -23.73 7.88 4.33
CA ARG A 52 -24.02 7.76 5.78
C ARG A 52 -22.76 7.50 6.59
N GLY A 53 -21.89 6.61 6.12
CA GLY A 53 -20.61 6.32 6.79
C GLY A 53 -19.70 7.55 6.83
N ALA A 54 -19.61 8.29 5.72
CA ALA A 54 -18.83 9.51 5.65
C ALA A 54 -19.39 10.60 6.58
N ALA A 55 -20.71 10.83 6.58
CA ALA A 55 -21.35 11.78 7.49
C ALA A 55 -21.02 11.48 8.95
N TYR A 56 -21.15 10.21 9.36
CA TYR A 56 -20.77 9.77 10.70
C TYR A 56 -19.30 10.09 11.01
N LEU A 57 -18.36 9.73 10.13
CA LEU A 57 -16.94 10.01 10.35
C LEU A 57 -16.66 11.51 10.47
N LEU A 58 -17.28 12.35 9.63
CA LEU A 58 -17.10 13.81 9.65
C LEU A 58 -17.64 14.46 10.94
N GLU A 59 -18.63 13.86 11.58
CA GLU A 59 -19.15 14.31 12.88
C GLU A 59 -18.27 13.87 14.06
N ARG A 60 -17.46 12.82 13.89
CA ARG A 60 -16.62 12.25 14.95
C ARG A 60 -15.17 12.75 14.93
N GLN A 61 -14.75 13.49 13.90
CA GLN A 61 -13.40 14.06 13.87
C GLN A 61 -13.23 15.07 15.00
N ARG A 62 -12.13 14.94 15.75
CA ARG A 62 -11.80 15.87 16.85
C ARG A 62 -11.21 17.17 16.34
N GLU A 63 -11.14 18.17 17.22
CA GLU A 63 -10.57 19.49 16.91
C GLU A 63 -9.11 19.43 16.48
N ASN A 64 -8.34 18.46 16.97
CA ASN A 64 -6.95 18.22 16.55
C ASN A 64 -6.81 17.47 15.21
N GLY A 65 -7.92 17.12 14.55
CA GLY A 65 -7.94 16.42 13.27
C GLY A 65 -7.94 14.90 13.39
N SER A 66 -7.81 14.35 14.60
CA SER A 66 -7.78 12.90 14.80
C SER A 66 -9.17 12.26 14.77
N TRP A 67 -9.17 10.95 14.57
CA TRP A 67 -10.19 10.07 15.12
C TRP A 67 -9.58 9.28 16.27
N GLN A 68 -10.25 9.33 17.42
CA GLN A 68 -9.87 8.63 18.64
C GLN A 68 -8.51 9.01 19.24
N ASP A 69 -7.88 10.14 18.86
CA ASP A 69 -6.52 10.50 19.29
C ASP A 69 -5.50 9.39 19.02
N MET A 70 -5.74 8.61 17.96
CA MET A 70 -4.89 7.50 17.55
C MET A 70 -4.53 7.64 16.07
N PRO A 71 -3.24 7.64 15.69
CA PRO A 71 -2.83 7.83 14.31
C PRO A 71 -3.33 6.69 13.41
N ALA A 72 -3.32 5.43 13.88
CA ALA A 72 -3.86 4.29 13.14
C ALA A 72 -5.36 4.44 12.80
N ILE A 73 -6.17 4.78 13.81
CA ILE A 73 -7.62 4.97 13.63
C ILE A 73 -7.90 6.17 12.72
N THR A 74 -7.10 7.24 12.86
CA THR A 74 -7.16 8.41 11.99
C THR A 74 -6.83 8.05 10.54
N GLY A 75 -5.79 7.23 10.31
CA GLY A 75 -5.42 6.72 9.00
C GLY A 75 -6.55 5.91 8.34
N LEU A 76 -7.18 5.00 9.09
CA LEU A 76 -8.33 4.21 8.61
C LEU A 76 -9.51 5.09 8.22
N ALA A 77 -9.85 6.09 9.05
CA ALA A 77 -10.91 7.04 8.72
C ALA A 77 -10.61 7.81 7.44
N CYS A 78 -9.37 8.26 7.24
CA CYS A 78 -8.94 8.95 6.01
C CYS A 78 -9.06 8.03 4.78
N MET A 79 -8.62 6.78 4.89
CA MET A 79 -8.76 5.78 3.82
C MET A 79 -10.23 5.54 3.45
N GLY A 80 -11.11 5.41 4.46
CA GLY A 80 -12.54 5.19 4.25
C GLY A 80 -13.25 6.41 3.65
N LEU A 81 -12.83 7.63 4.00
CA LEU A 81 -13.39 8.86 3.43
C LEU A 81 -12.91 9.14 2.00
N ARG A 82 -11.70 8.72 1.63
CA ARG A 82 -11.09 9.01 0.33
C ARG A 82 -11.96 8.65 -0.89
N PRO A 83 -12.60 7.46 -0.97
CA PRO A 83 -13.41 7.09 -2.13
C PRO A 83 -14.85 7.63 -2.11
N CYS A 84 -15.33 8.14 -0.97
CA CYS A 84 -16.70 8.65 -0.84
C CYS A 84 -16.91 9.87 -1.74
N ARG A 85 -18.11 10.03 -2.31
CA ARG A 85 -18.53 11.24 -3.03
C ARG A 85 -19.71 11.86 -2.30
N LEU A 86 -19.56 13.11 -1.85
CA LEU A 86 -20.59 13.83 -1.11
C LEU A 86 -21.02 15.05 -1.94
N PRO A 87 -22.17 14.99 -2.65
CA PRO A 87 -22.64 16.10 -3.49
C PRO A 87 -22.70 17.43 -2.74
N GLN A 88 -22.97 17.36 -1.43
CA GLN A 88 -22.93 18.47 -0.50
C GLN A 88 -21.91 18.08 0.59
N GLY A 89 -20.79 18.81 0.69
CA GLY A 89 -19.77 18.55 1.71
C GLY A 89 -18.47 17.90 1.21
N ASP A 90 -18.24 17.85 -0.10
CA ASP A 90 -16.97 17.39 -0.68
C ASP A 90 -15.77 18.16 -0.12
N GLU A 91 -15.87 19.50 -0.02
CA GLU A 91 -14.84 20.35 0.58
C GLU A 91 -14.62 20.03 2.06
N ARG A 92 -15.70 19.87 2.84
CA ARG A 92 -15.61 19.48 4.26
C ARG A 92 -14.91 18.13 4.41
N ARG A 93 -15.20 17.17 3.52
CA ARG A 93 -14.56 15.86 3.50
C ARG A 93 -13.07 15.96 3.20
N LEU A 94 -12.70 16.71 2.16
CA LEU A 94 -11.29 16.90 1.79
C LEU A 94 -10.52 17.62 2.90
N ALA A 95 -11.11 18.64 3.52
CA ALA A 95 -10.52 19.31 4.68
C ALA A 95 -10.35 18.38 5.89
N ALA A 96 -11.33 17.51 6.16
CA ALA A 96 -11.22 16.51 7.21
C ALA A 96 -10.11 15.48 6.93
N ILE A 97 -9.99 15.00 5.69
CA ILE A 97 -8.90 14.12 5.26
C ILE A 97 -7.55 14.80 5.47
N GLU A 98 -7.41 16.06 5.06
CA GLU A 98 -6.16 16.80 5.20
C GLU A 98 -5.76 16.98 6.67
N ARG A 99 -6.72 17.35 7.54
CA ARG A 99 -6.49 17.44 8.98
C ARG A 99 -6.09 16.10 9.60
N GLY A 100 -6.70 15.01 9.15
CA GLY A 100 -6.33 13.65 9.57
C GLY A 100 -4.92 13.26 9.11
N ARG A 101 -4.56 13.59 7.87
CA ARG A 101 -3.20 13.41 7.32
C ARG A 101 -2.17 14.16 8.16
N GLN A 102 -2.42 15.42 8.47
CA GLN A 102 -1.54 16.24 9.32
C GLN A 102 -1.39 15.64 10.72
N TYR A 103 -2.47 15.16 11.32
CA TYR A 103 -2.41 14.46 12.60
C TYR A 103 -1.53 13.19 12.53
N VAL A 104 -1.67 12.37 11.48
CA VAL A 104 -0.82 11.20 11.25
C VAL A 104 0.67 11.61 11.12
N LEU A 105 0.96 12.65 10.35
CA LEU A 105 2.33 13.15 10.17
C LEU A 105 2.96 13.70 11.44
N ALA A 106 2.15 14.32 12.32
CA ALA A 106 2.62 14.79 13.62
C ALA A 106 3.05 13.66 14.57
N HIS A 107 2.72 12.40 14.25
CA HIS A 107 3.09 11.21 15.02
C HIS A 107 4.26 10.42 14.41
N VAL A 108 4.92 10.96 13.37
CA VAL A 108 6.14 10.37 12.81
C VAL A 108 7.28 10.52 13.81
N GLN A 109 7.93 9.41 14.15
CA GLN A 109 9.06 9.34 15.04
C GLN A 109 10.39 9.41 14.28
N ASP A 110 11.49 9.66 15.00
CA ASP A 110 12.84 9.78 14.42
C ASP A 110 13.30 8.50 13.70
N ASP A 111 12.90 7.33 14.20
CA ASP A 111 13.19 6.01 13.61
C ASP A 111 12.29 5.66 12.41
N GLY A 112 11.30 6.51 12.09
CA GLY A 112 10.34 6.31 11.01
C GLY A 112 9.05 5.60 11.42
N ALA A 113 8.91 5.14 12.67
CA ALA A 113 7.63 4.65 13.18
C ALA A 113 6.57 5.76 13.14
N ILE A 114 5.29 5.38 13.07
CA ILE A 114 4.17 6.31 13.22
C ILE A 114 3.27 5.78 14.35
N CYS A 115 3.39 6.39 15.52
CA CYS A 115 2.70 5.92 16.73
C CYS A 115 2.55 7.03 17.77
N THR A 116 1.75 6.75 18.79
CA THR A 116 1.67 7.54 20.02
C THR A 116 2.97 7.44 20.84
N PRO A 117 3.23 8.37 21.78
CA PRO A 117 4.46 8.38 22.59
C PRO A 117 4.69 7.12 23.43
N ASP A 118 3.63 6.42 23.84
CA ASP A 118 3.70 5.14 24.55
C ASP A 118 4.08 3.96 23.64
N ARG A 119 4.15 4.18 22.33
CA ARG A 119 4.48 3.20 21.27
C ARG A 119 3.62 1.93 21.32
N ALA A 120 2.41 2.02 21.85
CA ALA A 120 1.47 0.90 21.87
C ALA A 120 1.12 0.47 20.43
N TYR A 121 1.22 -0.84 20.16
CA TYR A 121 0.94 -1.43 18.85
C TYR A 121 1.70 -0.76 17.69
N VAL A 122 2.96 -0.38 17.90
CA VAL A 122 3.74 0.45 16.95
C VAL A 122 3.82 -0.13 15.53
N ASN A 123 3.96 -1.45 15.38
CA ASN A 123 4.00 -2.08 14.05
C ASN A 123 2.66 -1.96 13.33
N TYR A 124 1.56 -2.25 14.03
CA TYR A 124 0.20 -2.07 13.53
C TYR A 124 -0.07 -0.61 13.15
N SER A 125 0.24 0.33 14.05
CA SER A 125 0.00 1.75 13.82
C SER A 125 0.79 2.25 12.61
N THR A 126 2.08 1.89 12.52
CA THR A 126 2.94 2.30 11.41
C THR A 126 2.47 1.72 10.08
N ALA A 127 2.07 0.44 10.03
CA ALA A 127 1.58 -0.20 8.82
C ALA A 127 0.27 0.42 8.31
N VAL A 128 -0.68 0.68 9.21
CA VAL A 128 -1.94 1.34 8.87
C VAL A 128 -1.69 2.76 8.38
N CYS A 129 -0.85 3.55 9.08
CA CYS A 129 -0.55 4.91 8.67
C CYS A 129 0.19 4.98 7.32
N LEU A 130 1.16 4.09 7.09
CA LEU A 130 1.85 3.98 5.81
C LEU A 130 0.85 3.70 4.66
N SER A 131 -0.08 2.78 4.89
CA SER A 131 -1.13 2.43 3.92
C SER A 131 -2.05 3.64 3.66
N ALA A 132 -2.43 4.36 4.71
CA ALA A 132 -3.24 5.57 4.59
C ALA A 132 -2.52 6.66 3.77
N LEU A 133 -1.26 6.97 4.06
CA LEU A 133 -0.47 7.95 3.30
C LEU A 133 -0.35 7.54 1.82
N ALA A 134 -0.18 6.24 1.53
CA ALA A 134 -0.15 5.74 0.15
C ALA A 134 -1.49 5.94 -0.58
N VAL A 135 -2.62 5.69 0.09
CA VAL A 135 -3.97 5.91 -0.46
C VAL A 135 -4.26 7.39 -0.70
N LEU A 136 -3.78 8.28 0.18
CA LEU A 136 -3.93 9.72 0.01
C LEU A 136 -3.03 10.26 -1.11
N GLY A 137 -1.84 9.69 -1.28
CA GLY A 137 -0.99 9.91 -2.44
C GLY A 137 -0.38 11.31 -2.54
N HIS A 138 -0.17 11.99 -1.41
CA HIS A 138 0.47 13.31 -1.40
C HIS A 138 1.97 13.19 -1.71
N PRO A 139 2.52 13.87 -2.73
CA PRO A 139 3.92 13.73 -3.12
C PRO A 139 4.92 14.01 -1.99
N ASP A 140 4.59 14.95 -1.11
CA ASP A 140 5.45 15.35 0.02
C ASP A 140 5.61 14.24 1.08
N ASP A 141 4.67 13.28 1.12
CA ASP A 141 4.67 12.21 2.13
C ASP A 141 5.61 11.06 1.75
N VAL A 142 6.13 11.02 0.51
CA VAL A 142 6.97 9.93 0.00
C VAL A 142 8.21 9.69 0.86
N ALA A 143 8.83 10.76 1.36
CA ALA A 143 10.00 10.63 2.24
C ALA A 143 9.64 9.93 3.56
N VAL A 144 8.52 10.31 4.18
CA VAL A 144 7.99 9.69 5.40
C VAL A 144 7.65 8.22 5.12
N MET A 145 6.90 7.95 4.06
CA MET A 145 6.51 6.59 3.66
C MET A 145 7.72 5.66 3.49
N ARG A 146 8.81 6.15 2.88
CA ARG A 146 10.06 5.39 2.74
C ARG A 146 10.72 5.09 4.10
N ARG A 147 10.68 6.03 5.06
CA ARG A 147 11.19 5.80 6.42
C ARG A 147 10.35 4.78 7.16
N SER A 148 9.02 4.92 7.13
CA SER A 148 8.09 3.99 7.78
C SER A 148 8.17 2.57 7.21
N ARG A 149 8.35 2.44 5.89
CA ARG A 149 8.62 1.12 5.28
C ARG A 149 9.93 0.52 5.78
N ARG A 150 11.00 1.31 5.91
CA ARG A 150 12.27 0.81 6.47
C ARG A 150 12.13 0.38 7.93
N TYR A 151 11.41 1.16 8.73
CA TYR A 151 11.07 0.80 10.10
C TYR A 151 10.43 -0.60 10.13
N LEU A 152 9.33 -0.81 9.38
CA LEU A 152 8.61 -2.09 9.38
C LEU A 152 9.47 -3.28 8.92
N LEU A 153 10.32 -3.10 7.90
CA LEU A 153 11.24 -4.15 7.47
C LEU A 153 12.25 -4.53 8.58
N GLY A 154 12.71 -3.54 9.35
CA GLY A 154 13.57 -3.77 10.50
C GLY A 154 12.87 -4.36 11.73
N GLN A 155 11.55 -4.58 11.68
CA GLN A 155 10.79 -5.23 12.75
C GLN A 155 10.45 -6.70 12.43
N GLN A 156 10.86 -7.22 11.27
CA GLN A 156 10.68 -8.63 10.95
C GLN A 156 11.57 -9.47 11.86
N LEU A 157 10.99 -10.51 12.46
CA LEU A 157 11.72 -11.46 13.27
C LEU A 157 12.51 -12.39 12.35
N ALA A 158 13.83 -12.39 12.49
CA ALA A 158 14.74 -13.21 11.69
C ALA A 158 15.95 -13.59 12.54
N GLU A 159 16.86 -14.43 12.01
CA GLU A 159 18.02 -14.88 12.79
C GLU A 159 18.95 -13.72 13.16
N ASP A 160 18.94 -12.63 12.39
CA ASP A 160 19.74 -11.44 12.58
C ASP A 160 19.00 -10.27 13.26
N HIS A 161 17.76 -10.47 13.72
CA HIS A 161 17.00 -9.40 14.37
C HIS A 161 17.71 -8.93 15.66
N PRO A 162 17.95 -7.62 15.83
CA PRO A 162 18.96 -7.09 16.76
C PRO A 162 18.65 -7.34 18.24
N THR A 163 17.37 -7.51 18.61
CA THR A 163 16.94 -7.68 20.00
C THR A 163 16.16 -8.96 20.26
N GLN A 164 15.74 -9.65 19.19
CA GLN A 164 14.92 -10.86 19.25
C GLN A 164 15.29 -11.78 18.08
N PRO A 165 16.47 -12.41 18.09
CA PRO A 165 16.84 -13.40 17.08
C PRO A 165 15.81 -14.53 17.07
N THR A 166 15.26 -14.84 15.90
CA THR A 166 14.20 -15.83 15.73
C THR A 166 14.61 -16.80 14.63
N GLY A 167 14.59 -18.09 14.92
CA GLY A 167 14.97 -19.13 13.95
C GLY A 167 13.82 -19.45 12.98
N PRO A 168 14.11 -20.01 11.78
CA PRO A 168 13.10 -20.34 10.77
C PRO A 168 12.01 -21.33 11.23
N ASP A 169 12.27 -22.11 12.28
CA ASP A 169 11.32 -23.07 12.86
C ASP A 169 10.34 -22.42 13.85
N ASP A 170 10.53 -21.15 14.21
CA ASP A 170 9.60 -20.40 15.07
C ASP A 170 8.39 -19.92 14.25
N PRO A 171 7.14 -20.13 14.72
CA PRO A 171 5.95 -19.70 13.98
C PRO A 171 5.84 -18.19 13.75
N HIS A 172 6.64 -17.36 14.45
CA HIS A 172 6.67 -15.91 14.27
C HIS A 172 7.82 -15.45 13.36
N TYR A 173 8.61 -16.35 12.78
CA TYR A 173 9.67 -16.00 11.85
C TYR A 173 9.12 -15.24 10.63
N GLY A 174 9.70 -14.07 10.34
CA GLY A 174 9.26 -13.13 9.32
C GLY A 174 8.28 -12.05 9.82
N GLY A 175 7.67 -12.25 11.00
CA GLY A 175 6.65 -11.39 11.59
C GLY A 175 5.31 -12.07 11.81
#